data_AF-A0AAU1MXX0-F1
#
_entry.id   AF-A0AAU1MXX0-F1
#
_cell.length_a   1.000
_cell.length_b   1.000
_cell.length_c   1.000
_cell.angle_alpha   90.00
_cell.angle_beta   90.00
_cell.angle_gamma   90.00
#
_symmetry.space_group_name_H-M   'P 1'
#
loop_
_entity.id
_entity.type
_entity.pdbx_description
1 polymer ?
#
loop_
_entity_poly.entity_id
_entity_poly.type
_entity_poly.pdbx_seq_one_letter_code
_entity_poly.pdbx_strand_id
1 'polypeptide(L)' 'MDDGRYRLTLTTTAGRTVIDGRWSNRATAERKFRSWIGSYSAIPSARIALAVQAADATWTELKAWPDGEA' A
#
# COMPACT_ATOMS: atom_id res chain seq x y z
N MET A 1 -16.67 14.37 0.17
CA MET A 1 -15.76 13.74 1.14
C MET A 1 -14.71 13.03 0.31
N ASP A 2 -13.50 13.57 0.24
CA ASP A 2 -12.41 13.02 -0.56
C ASP A 2 -11.94 11.70 0.06
N ASP A 3 -12.63 10.62 -0.30
CA ASP A 3 -12.16 9.26 -0.05
C ASP A 3 -10.78 9.14 -0.73
N GLY A 4 -9.72 9.04 0.08
CA GLY A 4 -8.36 9.22 -0.41
C GLY A 4 -8.05 8.33 -1.60
N ARG A 5 -7.76 8.94 -2.77
CA ARG A 5 -7.49 8.23 -4.02
C ARG A 5 -6.33 7.24 -3.91
N TYR A 6 -5.45 7.36 -2.93
CA TYR A 6 -4.31 6.47 -2.74
C TYR A 6 -4.53 5.60 -1.52
N ARG A 7 -4.46 4.28 -1.69
CA ARG A 7 -4.61 3.30 -0.61
C ARG A 7 -3.32 2.53 -0.42
N LEU A 8 -2.84 2.46 0.81
CA LEU A 8 -1.72 1.62 1.21
C LEU A 8 -2.26 0.48 2.05
N THR A 9 -1.91 -0.75 1.72
CA THR A 9 -2.26 -1.93 2.50
C THR A 9 -0.99 -2.68 2.90
N LEU A 10 -0.93 -3.12 4.14
CA LEU A 10 0.04 -4.08 4.64
C LEU A 10 -0.70 -5.39 4.81
N THR A 11 -0.36 -6.37 3.98
CA THR A 11 -0.84 -7.74 4.08
C THR A 11 0.31 -8.64 4.52
N THR A 12 -0.01 -9.72 5.23
CA THR A 12 0.94 -10.82 5.43
C THR A 12 0.73 -11.89 4.37
N THR A 13 1.72 -12.75 4.11
CA THR A 13 1.58 -13.91 3.20
C THR A 13 0.45 -14.88 3.63
N ALA A 14 -0.03 -14.77 4.87
CA ALA A 14 -1.27 -15.42 5.33
C ALA A 14 -2.57 -14.77 4.79
N GLY A 15 -2.48 -13.79 3.88
CA GLY A 15 -3.61 -13.11 3.26
C GLY A 15 -4.34 -12.14 4.19
N ARG A 16 -3.81 -11.85 5.38
CA ARG A 16 -4.44 -10.95 6.34
C ARG A 16 -3.95 -9.53 6.15
N THR A 17 -4.87 -8.60 5.88
CA THR A 17 -4.62 -7.16 5.96
C THR A 17 -4.42 -6.79 7.42
N VAL A 18 -3.22 -6.34 7.76
CA VAL A 18 -2.85 -5.91 9.11
C VAL A 18 -3.10 -4.42 9.28
N ILE A 19 -2.78 -3.64 8.24
CA ILE A 19 -2.92 -2.19 8.27
C ILE A 19 -3.46 -1.71 6.92
N ASP A 20 -4.47 -0.87 6.95
CA ASP A 20 -4.95 -0.12 5.81
C ASP A 20 -4.84 1.39 6.07
N GLY A 21 -4.44 2.14 5.05
CA GLY A 21 -4.40 3.59 5.10
C GLY A 21 -4.83 4.18 3.77
N ARG A 22 -5.52 5.32 3.81
CA ARG A 22 -5.95 6.07 2.62
C ARG A 22 -5.48 7.51 2.69
N TRP A 23 -5.02 8.04 1.57
CA TRP A 23 -4.56 9.41 1.41
C TRP A 23 -5.07 10.02 0.11
N SER A 24 -5.38 11.31 0.13
CA SER A 24 -5.78 12.05 -1.07
C SER A 24 -4.57 12.54 -1.88
N ASN A 25 -3.38 12.59 -1.28
CA ASN A 25 -2.15 13.07 -1.91
C ASN A 25 -1.14 11.94 -2.16
N ARG A 26 -0.76 11.79 -3.43
CA ARG A 26 0.25 10.83 -3.91
C ARG A 26 1.57 10.93 -3.15
N ALA A 27 2.11 12.14 -3.01
CA ALA A 27 3.41 12.36 -2.39
C ALA A 27 3.43 11.91 -0.92
N THR A 28 2.29 12.07 -0.23
CA THR A 28 2.13 11.59 1.15
C THR A 28 2.04 10.07 1.19
N ALA A 29 1.27 9.46 0.29
CA ALA A 29 1.13 8.01 0.19
C ALA A 29 2.48 7.33 -0.13
N GLU A 30 3.27 7.88 -1.07
CA GLU A 30 4.60 7.37 -1.41
C GLU A 30 5.61 7.53 -0.25
N ARG A 31 5.52 8.61 0.53
CA ARG A 31 6.33 8.78 1.74
C ARG A 31 5.96 7.74 2.81
N LYS A 32 4.66 7.47 2.99
CA LYS A 32 4.17 6.46 3.93
C LYS A 32 4.54 5.04 3.50
N PHE A 33 4.45 4.72 2.21
CA PHE A 33 4.91 3.46 1.63
C PHE A 33 6.38 3.17 2.00
N ARG A 34 7.29 4.11 1.75
CA ARG A 34 8.72 3.96 2.13
C ARG A 34 8.93 3.83 3.63
N SER A 35 8.16 4.58 4.42
CA SER A 35 8.23 4.49 5.89
C SER A 35 7.80 3.10 6.37
N TRP A 36 6.74 2.55 5.79
CA TRP A 36 6.23 1.21 6.11
C TRP A 36 7.22 0.12 5.72
N ILE A 37 7.90 0.25 4.58
CA ILE A 37 8.98 -0.68 4.22
C ILE A 37 10.05 -0.67 5.31
N GLY A 38 10.54 0.50 5.72
CA GLY A 38 11.56 0.56 6.78
C GLY A 38 11.09 -0.01 8.13
N SER A 39 9.82 0.18 8.49
CA SER A 39 9.27 -0.28 9.78
C SER A 39 8.85 -1.75 9.79
N TYR A 40 8.36 -2.26 8.67
CA TYR A 40 7.77 -3.60 8.56
C TYR A 40 8.60 -4.58 7.73
N SER A 41 9.73 -4.17 7.15
CA SER A 41 10.62 -5.09 6.43
C SER A 41 11.20 -6.19 7.30
N ALA A 42 11.31 -5.95 8.62
CA ALA A 42 11.73 -6.95 9.59
C ALA A 42 10.66 -8.03 9.84
N ILE A 43 9.40 -7.79 9.42
CA ILE A 43 8.34 -8.78 9.53
C ILE A 43 8.48 -9.76 8.36
N PRO A 44 8.83 -11.03 8.62
CA PRO A 44 8.83 -12.03 7.56
C PRO A 44 7.42 -12.11 6.98
N SER A 45 7.31 -12.25 5.65
CA SER A 45 6.03 -12.34 4.96
C SER A 45 5.21 -11.04 4.88
N ALA A 46 5.77 -9.87 5.22
CA ALA A 46 5.10 -8.59 4.99
C ALA A 46 5.07 -8.22 3.50
N ARG A 47 3.86 -7.91 2.99
CA ARG A 47 3.63 -7.32 1.67
C ARG A 47 2.92 -5.98 1.83
N ILE A 48 3.53 -4.93 1.30
CA ILE A 48 3.00 -3.57 1.30
C ILE A 48 2.61 -3.22 -0.13
N ALA A 49 1.36 -2.89 -0.38
CA ALA A 49 0.86 -2.50 -1.69
C ALA A 49 0.30 -1.07 -1.63
N LEU A 50 0.78 -0.20 -2.53
CA LEU A 50 0.24 1.12 -2.78
C LEU A 50 -0.61 1.06 -4.04
N ALA A 51 -1.91 1.31 -3.90
CA ALA A 51 -2.86 1.40 -5.00
C ALA A 51 -3.39 2.82 -5.15
N VAL A 52 -3.85 3.17 -6.35
CA VAL A 52 -4.60 4.39 -6.65
C VAL A 52 -5.96 4.03 -7.21
N GLN A 53 -6.99 4.78 -6.81
CA GLN A 53 -8.31 4.69 -7.36
C GLN A 53 -8.37 5.50 -8.66
N ALA A 54 -8.70 4.81 -9.74
CA ALA A 54 -8.97 5.39 -11.05
C ALA A 54 -10.34 6.09 -11.08
N ALA A 55 -10.62 6.82 -12.15
CA ALA A 55 -11.88 7.56 -12.30
C ALA A 55 -13.12 6.64 -12.34
N ASP A 56 -12.93 5.40 -12.79
CA ASP A 56 -13.95 4.33 -12.82
C ASP A 56 -14.09 3.57 -11.49
N ALA A 57 -13.53 4.10 -10.39
CA ALA A 57 -13.52 3.51 -9.05
C ALA A 57 -12.74 2.20 -8.89
N THR A 58 -12.05 1.72 -9.92
CA THR A 58 -11.10 0.59 -9.83
C THR A 58 -9.82 0.99 -9.09
N TRP A 59 -9.29 0.07 -8.30
CA TRP A 59 -8.00 0.22 -7.62
C TRP A 59 -6.87 -0.40 -8.45
N THR A 60 -5.91 0.40 -8.85
CA THR A 60 -4.72 -0.03 -9.58
C THR A 60 -3.50 0.02 -8.67
N GLU A 61 -2.80 -1.10 -8.53
CA GLU A 61 -1.54 -1.14 -7.80
C GLU A 61 -0.49 -0.29 -8.54
N LEU A 62 0.03 0.73 -7.85
CA LEU A 62 1.12 1.57 -8.35
C LEU A 62 2.49 1.01 -7.95
N LYS A 63 2.59 0.46 -6.74
CA LYS A 63 3.85 -0.09 -6.18
C LYS A 63 3.53 -1.21 -5.20
N ALA A 64 4.35 -2.24 -5.19
CA ALA A 64 4.35 -3.26 -4.17
C ALA A 64 5.75 -3.41 -3.57
N TRP A 65 5.79 -3.88 -2.32
CA TRP A 65 7.01 -4.32 -1.65
C TRP A 65 6.71 -5.60 -0.86
N PRO A 66 7.59 -6.63 -0.86
CA PRO A 66 8.69 -6.77 -1.80
C PRO A 66 8.16 -6.75 -3.24
N ASP A 67 8.95 -6.25 -4.19
CA ASP A 67 8.64 -6.34 -5.62
C ASP A 67 8.88 -7.79 -6.05
N GLY A 68 8.02 -8.67 -5.54
CA GLY A 68 8.07 -10.08 -5.90
C GLY A 68 7.48 -10.23 -7.29
N GLU A 69 8.31 -10.07 -8.32
CA GLU A 69 8.32 -11.14 -9.33
C GLU A 69 8.78 -12.40 -8.57
N ALA A 70 7.89 -13.39 -8.53
CA ALA A 70 8.16 -14.69 -7.95
C ALA A 70 9.20 -15.45 -8.79
#